data_AF-A0A260Z3P9-F1
#
_entry.id   AF-A0A260Z3P9-F1
#
_cell.length_a   1.000
_cell.length_b   1.000
_cell.length_c   1.000
_cell.angle_alpha   90.00
_cell.angle_beta   90.00
_cell.angle_gamma   90.00
#
_symmetry.space_group_name_H-M   'P 1'
#
loop_
_entity.id
_entity.type
_entity.pdbx_description
1 polymer ?
#
loop_
_entity_poly.entity_id
_entity_poly.type
_entity_poly.pdbx_seq_one_letter_code
_entity_poly.pdbx_strand_id
1 'polypeptide(L)'
;MNQNSKIEPSVPRTPKRNGDEKCEKTGGEKKKDEDKEKAEKKAEEARAQNKKAQEQDMPRFENGGETEIHTAKDSYEIITELGKGSFGAVFSVIRKSDQRPFALKCESVHMKRAMLPYEANVLLALNLLRSPHFVQLVDHGAVENRFLFVVMKCVGKNLWDIRVTQDGRKYTLSTTMKIAEQTLAALRDLHRVGYLHRDIKPPNFAAGREGEDDYHTVYVLDFGLCRRIALKGKDLRTPRKECAFHRDAVREVKLKLRTGEQLKFVLRSGCYTEMNKILVYLDQLVYTSIPDYDFVYKCIRSSSIGMKCNRNDPPDWDANAKEYRGPAYKLGEPYIVKALE
;
A
#
# COMPACT_ATOMS: atom_id res chain seq x y z
N MET A 1 -70.49 -1.92 -9.74
CA MET A 1 -70.92 -1.78 -8.33
C MET A 1 -70.16 -2.79 -7.49
N ASN A 2 -69.17 -2.34 -6.72
CA ASN A 2 -68.88 -2.77 -5.35
C ASN A 2 -67.63 -2.03 -4.88
N GLN A 3 -67.82 -1.19 -3.87
CA GLN A 3 -66.81 -0.30 -3.30
C GLN A 3 -65.93 -1.04 -2.28
N ASN A 4 -64.64 -0.74 -2.34
CA ASN A 4 -63.61 -1.08 -1.37
C ASN A 4 -63.87 -0.40 -0.02
N SER A 5 -63.70 -1.16 1.06
CA SER A 5 -63.36 -0.64 2.38
C SER A 5 -62.34 -1.57 3.05
N LYS A 6 -61.29 -0.98 3.63
CA LYS A 6 -60.44 -1.44 4.77
C LYS A 6 -59.08 -0.72 4.68
N ILE A 7 -58.94 0.41 5.38
CA ILE A 7 -58.41 0.58 6.76
C ILE A 7 -56.88 0.41 6.79
N GLU A 8 -56.19 1.56 6.86
CA GLU A 8 -54.76 1.69 7.13
C GLU A 8 -54.45 1.58 8.65
N PRO A 9 -53.28 1.04 9.04
CA PRO A 9 -52.85 1.03 10.44
C PRO A 9 -52.08 2.30 10.85
N SER A 10 -52.28 2.67 12.12
CA SER A 10 -51.85 3.85 12.85
C SER A 10 -50.34 4.00 13.09
N VAL A 11 -49.82 5.21 12.91
CA VAL A 11 -48.47 5.65 13.34
C VAL A 11 -48.50 6.16 14.80
N PRO A 12 -47.59 5.74 15.70
CA PRO A 12 -47.51 6.29 17.05
C PRO A 12 -46.89 7.69 17.06
N ARG A 13 -47.53 8.64 17.76
CA ARG A 13 -47.01 9.99 18.02
C ARG A 13 -45.89 9.93 19.07
N THR A 14 -44.75 10.57 18.78
CA THR A 14 -43.70 10.87 19.75
C THR A 14 -44.16 11.97 20.72
N PRO A 15 -43.78 11.93 22.02
CA PRO A 15 -44.12 12.98 22.97
C PRO A 15 -43.22 14.20 22.78
N LYS A 16 -43.85 15.39 22.78
CA LYS A 16 -43.16 16.69 22.88
C LYS A 16 -42.49 16.79 24.26
N ARG A 17 -41.16 16.98 24.28
CA ARG A 17 -40.43 17.49 25.46
C ARG A 17 -40.32 19.01 25.35
N ASN A 18 -40.99 19.72 26.26
CA ASN A 18 -40.67 21.10 26.63
C ASN A 18 -39.63 21.07 27.75
N GLY A 19 -38.64 21.97 27.69
CA GLY A 19 -37.73 22.25 28.80
C GLY A 19 -36.31 22.58 28.33
N ASP A 20 -36.09 23.83 27.90
CA ASP A 20 -34.76 24.42 27.78
C ASP A 20 -34.17 24.66 29.18
N GLU A 21 -33.51 23.67 29.78
CA GLU A 21 -32.55 23.92 30.86
C GLU A 21 -31.22 24.36 30.22
N LYS A 22 -31.01 25.69 30.15
CA LYS A 22 -29.67 26.25 29.93
C LYS A 22 -28.81 25.89 31.14
N CYS A 23 -28.02 24.83 31.01
CA CYS A 23 -26.91 24.55 31.92
C CYS A 23 -25.88 25.69 31.76
N GLU A 24 -25.88 26.66 32.68
CA GLU A 24 -24.86 27.72 32.73
C GLU A 24 -23.52 27.10 33.09
N LYS A 25 -22.66 26.89 32.08
CA LYS A 25 -21.26 26.50 32.28
C LYS A 25 -20.61 27.47 33.27
N THR A 26 -20.09 26.93 34.37
CA THR A 26 -19.41 27.72 35.41
C THR A 26 -18.17 28.41 34.83
N GLY A 27 -17.74 29.54 35.40
CA GLY A 27 -16.61 30.33 34.89
C GLY A 27 -15.29 29.54 34.75
N GLY A 28 -15.13 28.41 35.46
CA GLY A 28 -14.00 27.50 35.33
C GLY A 28 -14.06 26.59 34.09
N GLU A 29 -15.25 26.25 33.59
CA GLU A 29 -15.44 25.41 32.40
C GLU A 29 -15.29 26.22 31.11
N LYS A 30 -15.80 27.47 31.07
CA LYS A 30 -15.59 28.38 29.94
C LYS A 30 -14.11 28.70 29.73
N LYS A 31 -13.34 28.90 30.80
CA LYS A 31 -11.89 29.17 30.73
C LYS A 31 -11.10 27.96 30.24
N LYS A 32 -11.49 26.73 30.64
CA LYS A 32 -10.91 25.49 30.12
C LYS A 32 -11.22 25.26 28.65
N ASP A 33 -12.43 25.58 28.19
CA ASP A 33 -12.82 25.50 26.78
C ASP A 33 -12.02 26.51 25.93
N GLU A 34 -11.87 27.75 26.40
CA GLU A 34 -11.06 28.79 25.73
C GLU A 34 -9.56 28.45 25.68
N ASP A 35 -9.00 27.91 26.76
CA ASP A 35 -7.60 27.48 26.81
C ASP A 35 -7.33 26.29 25.88
N LYS A 36 -8.30 25.36 25.77
CA LYS A 36 -8.24 24.23 24.84
C LYS A 36 -8.31 24.71 23.39
N GLU A 37 -9.20 25.66 23.08
CA GLU A 37 -9.32 26.25 21.74
C GLU A 37 -8.05 27.02 21.33
N LYS A 38 -7.47 27.81 22.25
CA LYS A 38 -6.17 28.49 22.01
C LYS A 38 -5.03 27.51 21.80
N ALA A 39 -4.99 26.41 22.55
CA ALA A 39 -3.98 25.37 22.38
C ALA A 39 -4.12 24.65 21.03
N GLU A 40 -5.34 24.37 20.59
CA GLU A 40 -5.64 23.75 19.30
C GLU A 40 -5.23 24.65 18.13
N LYS A 41 -5.55 25.95 18.21
CA LYS A 41 -5.16 26.96 17.20
C LYS A 41 -3.63 27.08 17.07
N LYS A 42 -2.90 27.15 18.20
CA LYS A 42 -1.43 27.13 18.20
C LYS A 42 -0.86 25.84 17.61
N ALA A 43 -1.47 24.69 17.89
CA ALA A 43 -1.04 23.42 17.34
C ALA A 43 -1.28 23.34 15.82
N GLU A 44 -2.36 23.94 15.33
CA GLU A 44 -2.66 24.04 13.89
C GLU A 44 -1.66 24.94 13.16
N GLU A 45 -1.37 26.13 13.72
CA GLU A 45 -0.35 27.04 13.17
C GLU A 45 1.03 26.37 13.12
N ALA A 46 1.43 25.68 14.19
CA ALA A 46 2.69 24.93 14.23
C ALA A 46 2.72 23.79 13.19
N ARG A 47 1.59 23.09 12.95
CA ARG A 47 1.48 22.07 11.90
C ARG A 47 1.60 22.70 10.51
N ALA A 48 0.97 23.86 10.28
CA ALA A 48 1.04 24.57 9.01
C ALA A 48 2.45 25.09 8.71
N GLN A 49 3.13 25.67 9.71
CA GLN A 49 4.52 26.10 9.59
C GLN A 49 5.45 24.92 9.28
N ASN A 50 5.29 23.80 9.99
CA ASN A 50 6.08 22.60 9.73
C ASN A 50 5.84 22.04 8.33
N LYS A 51 4.59 22.05 7.85
CA LYS A 51 4.26 21.64 6.48
C LYS A 51 4.94 22.54 5.44
N LYS A 52 4.94 23.87 5.66
CA LYS A 52 5.64 24.81 4.78
C LYS A 52 7.16 24.56 4.76
N ALA A 53 7.78 24.31 5.91
CA ALA A 53 9.20 23.97 5.99
C ALA A 53 9.51 22.68 5.20
N GLN A 54 8.70 21.64 5.37
CA GLN A 54 8.84 20.38 4.62
C GLN A 54 8.71 20.56 3.11
N GLU A 55 7.81 21.43 2.65
CA GLU A 55 7.66 21.75 1.22
C GLU A 55 8.85 22.57 0.69
N GLN A 56 9.43 23.44 1.52
CA GLN A 56 10.58 24.25 1.17
C GLN A 56 11.88 23.44 1.05
N ASP A 57 11.99 22.33 1.75
CA ASP A 57 13.16 21.45 1.71
C ASP A 57 13.30 20.71 0.38
N MET A 58 12.16 20.31 -0.21
CA MET A 58 12.12 19.47 -1.41
C MET A 58 12.84 20.13 -2.59
N PRO A 59 13.39 19.35 -3.54
CA PRO A 59 13.96 19.88 -4.77
C PRO A 59 13.01 20.86 -5.47
N ARG A 60 13.54 21.98 -5.97
CA ARG A 60 12.76 23.06 -6.60
C ARG A 60 13.13 23.20 -8.07
N PHE A 61 12.12 23.35 -8.92
CA PHE A 61 12.26 23.38 -10.38
C PHE A 61 12.28 24.78 -10.98
N GLU A 62 11.64 25.74 -10.32
CA GLU A 62 11.46 27.07 -10.87
C GLU A 62 12.68 27.96 -10.62
N ASN A 63 12.99 28.84 -11.58
CA ASN A 63 13.96 29.95 -11.47
C ASN A 63 15.41 29.54 -11.15
N GLY A 64 15.94 28.50 -11.81
CA GLY A 64 17.34 28.08 -11.62
C GLY A 64 17.57 27.27 -10.34
N GLY A 65 16.55 26.54 -9.89
CA GLY A 65 16.63 25.64 -8.75
C GLY A 65 17.59 24.46 -8.95
N GLU A 66 17.76 23.67 -7.89
CA GLU A 66 18.66 22.51 -7.86
C GLU A 66 18.21 21.44 -8.86
N THR A 67 18.89 21.40 -10.02
CA THR A 67 18.62 20.43 -11.08
C THR A 67 19.37 19.13 -10.91
N GLU A 68 20.32 19.06 -9.96
CA GLU A 68 21.20 17.90 -9.81
C GLU A 68 21.49 17.60 -8.33
N ILE A 69 21.50 16.32 -7.98
CA ILE A 69 21.89 15.82 -6.66
C ILE A 69 23.17 15.01 -6.81
N HIS A 70 24.18 15.35 -6.01
CA HIS A 70 25.48 14.68 -6.01
C HIS A 70 25.62 13.75 -4.81
N THR A 71 26.23 12.59 -5.05
CA THR A 71 26.58 11.60 -4.02
C THR A 71 28.03 11.19 -4.16
N ALA A 72 28.51 10.35 -3.24
CA ALA A 72 29.81 9.71 -3.39
C ALA A 72 29.88 8.72 -4.57
N LYS A 73 28.74 8.23 -5.08
CA LYS A 73 28.71 7.21 -6.15
C LYS A 73 28.46 7.82 -7.53
N ASP A 74 27.59 8.82 -7.61
CA ASP A 74 27.12 9.40 -8.88
C ASP A 74 26.47 10.77 -8.71
N SER A 75 26.08 11.37 -9.83
CA SER A 75 25.22 12.54 -9.89
C SER A 75 23.90 12.22 -10.58
N TYR A 76 22.82 12.87 -10.12
CA TYR A 76 21.46 12.59 -10.55
C TYR A 76 20.76 13.89 -10.97
N GLU A 77 20.50 14.03 -12.26
CA GLU A 77 19.72 15.12 -12.81
C GLU A 77 18.23 14.89 -12.54
N ILE A 78 17.57 15.86 -11.92
CA ILE A 78 16.15 15.80 -11.58
C ILE A 78 15.33 16.25 -12.78
N ILE A 79 14.43 15.39 -13.23
CA ILE A 79 13.63 15.62 -14.44
C ILE A 79 12.23 16.13 -14.11
N THR A 80 11.48 15.41 -13.28
CA THR A 80 10.08 15.76 -12.98
C THR A 80 9.60 15.10 -11.69
N GLU A 81 8.60 15.70 -11.05
CA GLU A 81 7.90 15.09 -9.92
C GLU A 81 6.96 13.97 -10.40
N LEU A 82 7.13 12.77 -9.84
CA LEU A 82 6.27 11.61 -10.11
C LEU A 82 5.08 11.55 -9.16
N GLY A 83 5.25 12.08 -7.94
CA GLY A 83 4.15 12.23 -7.00
C GLY A 83 4.58 12.67 -5.60
N LYS A 84 3.62 13.22 -4.86
CA LYS A 84 3.77 13.69 -3.48
C LYS A 84 2.91 12.86 -2.54
N GLY A 85 3.52 12.34 -1.49
CA GLY A 85 2.88 11.55 -0.45
C GLY A 85 2.80 12.29 0.89
N SER A 86 2.28 11.61 1.91
CA SER A 86 2.23 12.15 3.29
C SER A 86 3.60 12.25 3.94
N PHE A 87 4.59 11.50 3.45
CA PHE A 87 5.92 11.39 4.06
C PHE A 87 7.03 12.09 3.26
N GLY A 88 6.76 12.48 2.01
CA GLY A 88 7.79 13.00 1.11
C GLY A 88 7.32 13.11 -0.34
N ALA A 89 8.27 13.24 -1.26
CA ALA A 89 8.03 13.32 -2.69
C ALA A 89 8.91 12.32 -3.45
N VAL A 90 8.48 11.95 -4.65
CA VAL A 90 9.20 11.06 -5.56
C VAL A 90 9.43 11.78 -6.88
N PHE A 91 10.66 11.73 -7.38
CA PHE A 91 11.10 12.39 -8.59
C PHE A 91 11.65 11.38 -9.59
N SER A 92 11.44 11.62 -10.88
CA SER A 92 12.18 10.97 -11.95
C SER A 92 13.54 11.63 -12.07
N VAL A 93 14.61 10.84 -12.11
CA VAL A 93 15.98 11.34 -12.22
C VAL A 93 16.75 10.57 -13.29
N ILE A 94 17.72 11.22 -13.93
CA ILE A 94 18.70 10.59 -14.82
C ILE A 94 20.05 10.54 -14.12
N ARG A 95 20.63 9.35 -13.99
CA ARG A 95 21.98 9.18 -13.48
C ARG A 95 23.00 9.61 -14.54
N LYS A 96 23.95 10.49 -14.21
CA LYS A 96 24.84 11.08 -15.22
C LYS A 96 25.86 10.10 -15.79
N SER A 97 26.33 9.14 -14.99
CA SER A 97 27.36 8.18 -15.43
C SER A 97 26.93 7.32 -16.62
N ASP A 98 25.65 6.95 -16.71
CA ASP A 98 25.14 6.02 -17.72
C ASP A 98 23.82 6.44 -18.38
N GLN A 99 23.34 7.64 -18.07
CA GLN A 99 22.10 8.21 -18.60
C GLN A 99 20.85 7.35 -18.34
N ARG A 100 20.89 6.45 -17.36
CA ARG A 100 19.75 5.59 -17.04
C ARG A 100 18.73 6.30 -16.14
N PRO A 101 17.42 6.08 -16.36
CA PRO A 101 16.36 6.67 -15.56
C PRO A 101 16.06 5.90 -14.26
N PHE A 102 16.00 6.63 -13.16
CA PHE A 102 15.72 6.14 -11.80
C PHE A 102 14.63 6.98 -11.12
N ALA A 103 14.19 6.53 -9.95
CA ALA A 103 13.28 7.24 -9.07
C ALA A 103 14.05 7.68 -7.83
N LEU A 104 13.93 8.96 -7.47
CA LEU A 104 14.48 9.53 -6.24
C LEU A 104 13.32 9.82 -5.30
N LYS A 105 13.21 9.07 -4.22
CA LYS A 105 12.27 9.36 -3.13
C LYS A 105 13.01 10.15 -2.07
N CYS A 106 12.43 11.24 -1.61
CA CYS A 106 13.00 12.06 -0.55
C CYS A 106 12.02 12.38 0.57
N GLU A 107 12.54 12.54 1.78
CA GLU A 107 11.80 12.95 2.97
C GLU A 107 12.53 14.12 3.65
N SER A 108 11.80 15.16 4.01
CA SER A 108 12.34 16.33 4.71
C SER A 108 13.01 15.93 6.03
N VAL A 109 14.12 16.58 6.39
CA VAL A 109 14.76 16.38 7.72
C VAL A 109 13.89 16.91 8.86
N HIS A 110 12.93 17.79 8.56
CA HIS A 110 11.95 18.34 9.51
C HIS A 110 10.73 17.41 9.71
N MET A 111 10.76 16.20 9.13
CA MET A 111 9.77 15.18 9.42
C MET A 111 9.91 14.72 10.88
N LYS A 112 8.82 14.82 11.65
CA LYS A 112 8.77 14.35 13.05
C LYS A 112 9.24 12.90 13.22
N ARG A 113 9.01 12.08 12.18
CA ARG A 113 9.44 10.69 12.12
C ARG A 113 9.80 10.34 10.69
N ALA A 114 11.08 10.43 10.37
CA ALA A 114 11.62 9.95 9.10
C ALA A 114 11.43 8.43 8.99
N MET A 115 10.89 7.98 7.87
CA MET A 115 10.69 6.56 7.55
C MET A 115 11.68 6.09 6.48
N LEU A 116 12.25 7.00 5.69
CA LEU A 116 13.12 6.66 4.56
C LEU A 116 14.34 5.81 4.94
N PRO A 117 15.07 6.07 6.04
CA PRO A 117 16.19 5.19 6.42
C PRO A 117 15.73 3.77 6.76
N TYR A 118 14.52 3.62 7.31
CA TYR A 118 13.96 2.31 7.60
C TYR A 118 13.52 1.60 6.32
N GLU A 119 12.89 2.30 5.40
CA GLU A 119 12.55 1.80 4.06
C GLU A 119 13.80 1.37 3.26
N ALA A 120 14.88 2.16 3.30
CA ALA A 120 16.16 1.80 2.69
C ALA A 120 16.71 0.46 3.23
N ASN A 121 16.61 0.22 4.54
CA ASN A 121 17.01 -1.05 5.15
C ASN A 121 16.16 -2.24 4.70
N VAL A 122 14.86 -2.03 4.47
CA VAL A 122 13.97 -3.07 3.93
C VAL A 122 14.37 -3.39 2.49
N LEU A 123 14.58 -2.38 1.64
CA LEU A 123 15.02 -2.55 0.26
C LEU A 123 16.40 -3.24 0.18
N LEU A 124 17.35 -2.88 1.05
CA LEU A 124 18.66 -3.56 1.12
C LEU A 124 18.51 -5.06 1.44
N ALA A 125 17.64 -5.42 2.39
CA ALA A 125 17.38 -6.82 2.71
C ALA A 125 16.74 -7.57 1.52
N LEU A 126 15.85 -6.91 0.77
CA LEU A 126 15.19 -7.47 -0.40
C LEU A 126 16.13 -7.60 -1.61
N ASN A 127 17.08 -6.67 -1.78
CA ASN A 127 18.12 -6.76 -2.81
C ASN A 127 18.92 -8.08 -2.71
N LEU A 128 19.13 -8.59 -1.49
CA LEU A 128 19.84 -9.85 -1.27
C LEU A 128 19.03 -11.07 -1.74
N LEU A 129 17.70 -11.02 -1.62
CA LEU A 129 16.82 -12.11 -2.05
C LEU A 129 16.70 -12.20 -3.58
N ARG A 130 16.97 -11.10 -4.30
CA ARG A 130 16.83 -11.00 -5.77
C ARG A 130 15.46 -11.42 -6.28
N SER A 131 14.40 -11.14 -5.51
CA SER A 131 13.03 -11.34 -5.95
C SER A 131 12.66 -10.30 -7.01
N PRO A 132 11.98 -10.67 -8.10
CA PRO A 132 11.68 -9.76 -9.21
C PRO A 132 10.67 -8.66 -8.85
N HIS A 133 9.98 -8.80 -7.72
CA HIS A 133 8.86 -7.95 -7.33
C HIS A 133 9.26 -6.71 -6.51
N PHE A 134 10.56 -6.43 -6.37
CA PHE A 134 11.05 -5.33 -5.57
C PHE A 134 12.01 -4.46 -6.36
N VAL A 135 11.86 -3.15 -6.22
CA VAL A 135 12.77 -2.19 -6.82
C VAL A 135 14.14 -2.29 -6.17
N GLN A 136 15.18 -2.25 -6.99
CA GLN A 136 16.55 -2.24 -6.48
C GLN A 136 16.87 -0.87 -5.87
N LEU A 137 17.35 -0.85 -4.63
CA LEU A 137 18.02 0.32 -4.07
C LEU A 137 19.39 0.50 -4.75
N VAL A 138 19.60 1.64 -5.38
CA VAL A 138 20.79 1.99 -6.16
C VAL A 138 21.71 2.90 -5.34
N ASP A 139 21.11 3.94 -4.75
CA ASP A 139 21.83 4.87 -3.92
C ASP A 139 20.97 5.49 -2.82
N HIS A 140 21.61 6.26 -1.96
CA HIS A 140 21.00 6.96 -0.85
C HIS A 140 21.92 8.08 -0.36
N GLY A 141 21.34 9.08 0.29
CA GLY A 141 22.11 10.17 0.85
C GLY A 141 21.25 11.17 1.58
N ALA A 142 21.84 12.31 1.87
CA ALA A 142 21.17 13.45 2.44
C ALA A 142 21.67 14.72 1.75
N VAL A 143 20.76 15.65 1.53
CA VAL A 143 21.09 17.05 1.27
C VAL A 143 21.03 17.76 2.61
N GLU A 144 22.16 18.33 3.02
CA GLU A 144 22.37 18.89 4.35
C GLU A 144 21.26 19.89 4.72
N ASN A 145 20.71 19.75 5.93
CA ASN A 145 19.64 20.59 6.49
C ASN A 145 18.33 20.63 5.66
N ARG A 146 18.14 19.75 4.68
CA ARG A 146 16.97 19.75 3.79
C ARG A 146 16.23 18.42 3.77
N PHE A 147 16.82 17.37 3.19
CA PHE A 147 16.12 16.09 3.06
C PHE A 147 17.06 14.90 2.99
N LEU A 148 16.53 13.75 3.37
CA LEU A 148 17.10 12.43 3.09
C LEU A 148 16.56 11.94 1.75
N PHE A 149 17.34 11.16 1.01
CA PHE A 149 16.87 10.55 -0.23
C PHE A 149 17.37 9.12 -0.42
N VAL A 150 16.63 8.39 -1.25
CA VAL A 150 17.01 7.09 -1.81
C VAL A 150 16.77 7.12 -3.31
N VAL A 151 17.71 6.55 -4.06
CA VAL A 151 17.60 6.34 -5.50
C VAL A 151 17.32 4.86 -5.73
N MET A 152 16.25 4.56 -6.47
CA MET A 152 15.81 3.20 -6.77
C MET A 152 15.37 3.06 -8.22
N LYS A 153 15.18 1.81 -8.68
CA LYS A 153 14.59 1.56 -10.01
C LYS A 153 13.28 2.34 -10.15
N CYS A 154 13.14 3.13 -11.21
CA CYS A 154 11.88 3.74 -11.58
C CYS A 154 11.02 2.74 -12.36
N VAL A 155 9.75 2.64 -11.98
CA VAL A 155 8.77 1.66 -12.48
C VAL A 155 7.62 2.38 -13.18
N GLY A 156 6.72 1.61 -13.79
CA GLY A 156 5.56 2.15 -14.50
C GLY A 156 4.44 2.62 -13.57
N LYS A 157 3.24 2.75 -14.15
CA LYS A 157 2.04 3.17 -13.42
C LYS A 157 1.66 2.15 -12.33
N ASN A 158 1.08 2.64 -11.25
CA ASN A 158 0.52 1.77 -10.23
C ASN A 158 -0.76 1.06 -10.72
N LEU A 159 -1.10 -0.07 -10.11
CA LEU A 159 -2.25 -0.89 -10.50
C LEU A 159 -3.60 -0.20 -10.28
N TRP A 160 -3.67 0.85 -9.45
CA TRP A 160 -4.89 1.65 -9.35
C TRP A 160 -5.10 2.49 -10.61
N ASP A 161 -4.07 3.23 -11.01
CA ASP A 161 -4.12 4.13 -12.15
C ASP A 161 -4.31 3.36 -13.46
N ILE A 162 -3.61 2.23 -13.63
CA ILE A 162 -3.83 1.35 -14.78
C ILE A 162 -5.28 0.87 -14.83
N ARG A 163 -5.86 0.44 -13.70
CA ARG A 163 -7.26 -0.03 -13.65
C ARG A 163 -8.24 1.06 -14.07
N VAL A 164 -8.00 2.31 -13.68
CA VAL A 164 -8.88 3.44 -13.99
C VAL A 164 -8.94 3.72 -15.50
N THR A 165 -7.87 3.40 -16.24
CA THR A 165 -7.85 3.57 -17.71
C THR A 165 -8.45 2.40 -18.48
N GLN A 166 -8.79 1.28 -17.81
CA GLN A 166 -9.39 0.12 -18.47
C GLN A 166 -10.90 0.31 -18.70
N ASP A 167 -11.43 -0.42 -19.68
CA ASP A 167 -12.86 -0.46 -19.96
C ASP A 167 -13.67 -0.89 -18.72
N GLY A 168 -14.66 -0.06 -18.36
CA GLY A 168 -15.47 -0.28 -17.16
C GLY A 168 -14.67 -0.19 -15.85
N ARG A 169 -13.45 0.37 -15.88
CA ARG A 169 -12.53 0.51 -14.74
C ARG A 169 -12.27 -0.83 -14.04
N LYS A 170 -12.15 -1.90 -14.81
CA LYS A 170 -11.92 -3.26 -14.30
C LYS A 170 -10.82 -3.92 -15.10
N TYR A 171 -10.07 -4.79 -14.43
CA TYR A 171 -9.22 -5.73 -15.12
C TYR A 171 -10.03 -6.89 -15.66
N THR A 172 -9.55 -7.49 -16.74
CA THR A 172 -9.93 -8.84 -17.11
C THR A 172 -9.56 -9.79 -15.98
N LEU A 173 -10.25 -10.92 -15.95
CA LEU A 173 -9.96 -11.96 -14.98
C LEU A 173 -8.57 -12.56 -15.18
N SER A 174 -8.13 -12.70 -16.44
CA SER A 174 -6.79 -13.20 -16.80
C SER A 174 -5.70 -12.33 -16.15
N THR A 175 -5.83 -11.01 -16.27
CA THR A 175 -4.94 -10.04 -15.62
C THR A 175 -5.04 -10.06 -14.10
N THR A 176 -6.26 -10.18 -13.56
CA THR A 176 -6.50 -10.27 -12.11
C THR A 176 -5.79 -11.48 -11.49
N MET A 177 -5.84 -12.65 -12.14
CA MET A 177 -5.16 -13.86 -11.66
C MET A 177 -3.64 -13.69 -11.68
N LYS A 178 -3.08 -13.07 -12.72
CA LYS A 178 -1.64 -12.78 -12.80
C LYS A 178 -1.19 -11.80 -11.71
N ILE A 179 -1.94 -10.74 -11.46
CA ILE A 179 -1.70 -9.83 -10.33
C ILE A 179 -1.75 -10.61 -9.00
N ALA A 180 -2.74 -11.47 -8.80
CA ALA A 180 -2.86 -12.26 -7.58
C ALA A 180 -1.66 -13.21 -7.37
N GLU A 181 -1.21 -13.91 -8.42
CA GLU A 181 -0.02 -14.78 -8.36
C GLU A 181 1.25 -13.97 -8.01
N GLN A 182 1.50 -12.85 -8.68
CA GLN A 182 2.70 -12.02 -8.46
C GLN A 182 2.70 -11.33 -7.10
N THR A 183 1.56 -10.75 -6.68
CA THR A 183 1.46 -10.11 -5.36
C THR A 183 1.58 -11.12 -4.23
N LEU A 184 1.07 -12.35 -4.39
CA LEU A 184 1.29 -13.43 -3.43
C LEU A 184 2.78 -13.81 -3.32
N ALA A 185 3.48 -13.95 -4.46
CA ALA A 185 4.91 -14.23 -4.49
C ALA A 185 5.70 -13.13 -3.78
N ALA A 186 5.40 -11.86 -4.08
CA ALA A 186 6.04 -10.72 -3.43
C ALA A 186 5.81 -10.70 -1.92
N LEU A 187 4.58 -10.93 -1.45
CA LEU A 187 4.28 -10.99 -0.03
C LEU A 187 4.99 -12.13 0.70
N ARG A 188 5.08 -13.30 0.07
CA ARG A 188 5.89 -14.43 0.58
C ARG A 188 7.33 -14.00 0.76
N ASP A 189 7.92 -13.41 -0.28
CA ASP A 189 9.33 -13.03 -0.32
C ASP A 189 9.66 -11.93 0.70
N LEU A 190 8.77 -10.94 0.87
CA LEU A 190 8.89 -9.93 1.93
C LEU A 190 8.85 -10.55 3.34
N HIS A 191 7.96 -11.52 3.55
CA HIS A 191 7.84 -12.17 4.84
C HIS A 191 9.03 -13.11 5.12
N ARG A 192 9.64 -13.72 4.08
CA ARG A 192 10.89 -14.50 4.19
C ARG A 192 12.06 -13.64 4.68
N VAL A 193 12.16 -12.39 4.26
CA VAL A 193 13.18 -11.47 4.80
C VAL A 193 12.80 -10.85 6.16
N GLY A 194 11.72 -11.33 6.78
CA GLY A 194 11.36 -11.00 8.16
C GLY A 194 10.58 -9.71 8.34
N TYR A 195 9.91 -9.21 7.30
CA TYR A 195 9.11 -7.98 7.34
C TYR A 195 7.64 -8.22 6.98
N LEU A 196 6.75 -7.42 7.59
CA LEU A 196 5.36 -7.24 7.13
C LEU A 196 5.22 -5.87 6.47
N HIS A 197 4.52 -5.79 5.33
CA HIS A 197 4.27 -4.52 4.64
C HIS A 197 3.36 -3.56 5.44
N ARG A 198 2.25 -4.11 5.95
CA ARG A 198 1.16 -3.43 6.69
C ARG A 198 0.37 -2.36 5.92
N ASP A 199 0.74 -2.03 4.69
CA ASP A 199 -0.02 -1.11 3.82
C ASP A 199 -0.23 -1.71 2.42
N ILE A 200 -1.01 -2.79 2.35
CA ILE A 200 -1.29 -3.50 1.09
C ILE A 200 -2.53 -2.91 0.42
N LYS A 201 -2.32 -2.25 -0.71
CA LYS A 201 -3.37 -1.59 -1.50
C LYS A 201 -2.91 -1.40 -2.96
N PRO A 202 -3.83 -1.30 -3.94
CA PRO A 202 -3.44 -1.20 -5.36
C PRO A 202 -2.45 -0.07 -5.70
N PRO A 203 -2.51 1.13 -5.10
CA PRO A 203 -1.51 2.18 -5.34
C PRO A 203 -0.06 1.81 -4.96
N ASN A 204 0.13 0.83 -4.05
CA ASN A 204 1.44 0.36 -3.61
C ASN A 204 1.96 -0.82 -4.45
N PHE A 205 1.32 -1.10 -5.58
CA PHE A 205 1.81 -2.05 -6.57
C PHE A 205 1.89 -1.37 -7.93
N ALA A 206 2.95 -1.59 -8.70
CA ALA A 206 3.12 -1.00 -10.02
C ALA A 206 3.59 -2.02 -11.05
N ALA A 207 3.24 -1.80 -12.31
CA ALA A 207 3.82 -2.55 -13.41
C ALA A 207 5.27 -2.10 -13.66
N GLY A 208 6.07 -2.92 -14.35
CA GLY A 208 7.31 -2.46 -14.98
C GLY A 208 7.04 -1.31 -15.95
N ARG A 209 8.10 -0.71 -16.51
CA ARG A 209 7.93 0.35 -17.52
C ARG A 209 7.65 -0.24 -18.89
N GLU A 210 6.79 0.43 -19.64
CA GLU A 210 6.53 0.10 -21.04
C GLU A 210 7.85 0.17 -21.83
N GLY A 211 8.09 -0.82 -22.68
CA GLY A 211 9.33 -0.95 -23.45
C GLY A 211 10.51 -1.60 -22.70
N GLU A 212 10.39 -1.90 -21.40
CA GLU A 212 11.37 -2.72 -20.68
C GLU A 212 10.97 -4.21 -20.65
N ASP A 213 11.96 -5.11 -20.57
CA ASP A 213 11.75 -6.56 -20.55
C ASP A 213 10.86 -7.03 -19.38
N ASP A 214 10.79 -6.25 -18.31
CA ASP A 214 10.03 -6.54 -17.12
C ASP A 214 8.67 -5.82 -17.08
N TYR A 215 8.14 -5.35 -18.21
CA TYR A 215 6.85 -4.65 -18.27
C TYR A 215 5.67 -5.45 -17.68
N HIS A 216 5.75 -6.78 -17.72
CA HIS A 216 4.75 -7.69 -17.15
C HIS A 216 4.96 -7.99 -15.66
N THR A 217 6.02 -7.45 -15.04
CA THR A 217 6.35 -7.63 -13.63
C THR A 217 5.56 -6.65 -12.77
N VAL A 218 5.01 -7.14 -11.66
CA VAL A 218 4.38 -6.34 -10.62
C VAL A 218 5.39 -6.10 -9.50
N TYR A 219 5.68 -4.83 -9.24
CA TYR A 219 6.54 -4.33 -8.17
C TYR A 219 5.73 -3.92 -6.95
N VAL A 220 6.26 -4.21 -5.76
CA VAL A 220 5.76 -3.68 -4.48
C VAL A 220 6.49 -2.39 -4.16
N LEU A 221 5.73 -1.39 -3.74
CA LEU A 221 6.22 -0.04 -3.43
C LEU A 221 5.82 0.37 -2.01
N ASP A 222 6.50 1.40 -1.50
CA ASP A 222 6.25 2.06 -0.21
C ASP A 222 6.40 1.18 1.03
N PHE A 223 7.65 1.07 1.50
CA PHE A 223 7.99 0.29 2.69
C PHE A 223 7.99 1.11 3.98
N GLY A 224 7.52 2.37 3.96
CA GLY A 224 7.56 3.26 5.12
C GLY A 224 6.78 2.73 6.33
N LEU A 225 5.73 1.94 6.09
CA LEU A 225 4.93 1.30 7.13
C LEU A 225 5.36 -0.14 7.45
N CYS A 226 6.43 -0.64 6.84
CA CYS A 226 6.90 -2.00 7.11
C CYS A 226 7.22 -2.22 8.59
N ARG A 227 7.14 -3.48 9.03
CA ARG A 227 7.51 -3.87 10.38
C ARG A 227 8.28 -5.17 10.39
N ARG A 228 9.49 -5.13 10.96
CA ARG A 228 10.28 -6.34 11.21
C ARG A 228 9.57 -7.25 12.21
N ILE A 229 9.28 -8.48 11.80
CA ILE A 229 8.64 -9.54 12.59
C ILE A 229 9.60 -10.62 13.05
N ALA A 230 10.74 -10.80 12.39
CA ALA A 230 11.78 -11.71 12.82
C ALA A 230 13.16 -11.09 12.62
N LEU A 231 14.13 -11.54 13.40
CA LEU A 231 15.54 -11.24 13.18
C LEU A 231 16.17 -12.46 12.50
N LYS A 232 17.25 -12.26 11.71
CA LYS A 232 18.00 -13.37 11.10
C LYS A 232 18.33 -14.41 12.19
N GLY A 233 17.85 -15.64 11.99
CA GLY A 233 18.12 -16.76 12.87
C GLY A 233 17.29 -16.80 14.16
N LYS A 234 16.31 -15.91 14.33
CA LYS A 234 15.48 -15.84 15.55
C LYS A 234 14.01 -16.09 15.24
N ASP A 235 13.29 -16.53 16.26
CA ASP A 235 11.85 -16.74 16.16
C ASP A 235 11.08 -15.43 15.95
N LEU A 236 9.79 -15.56 15.62
CA LEU A 236 8.89 -14.42 15.50
C LEU A 236 8.91 -13.60 16.80
N ARG A 237 9.03 -12.28 16.64
CA ARG A 237 8.97 -11.33 17.75
C ARG A 237 7.63 -11.47 18.46
N THR A 238 7.61 -11.32 19.77
CA THR A 238 6.36 -11.32 20.53
C THR A 238 5.46 -10.14 20.12
N PRO A 239 4.13 -10.36 20.04
CA PRO A 239 3.19 -9.28 19.75
C PRO A 239 3.20 -8.26 20.88
N ARG A 240 3.02 -6.98 20.55
CA ARG A 240 2.87 -5.92 21.56
C ARG A 240 1.53 -6.10 22.29
N LYS A 241 1.49 -5.74 23.58
CA LYS A 241 0.25 -5.67 24.37
C LYS A 241 -0.78 -4.74 23.73
N GLU A 242 -0.32 -3.59 23.22
CA GLU A 242 -1.16 -2.61 22.53
C GLU A 242 -0.60 -2.25 21.15
N CYS A 243 -1.50 -2.00 20.21
CA CYS A 243 -1.16 -1.50 18.90
C CYS A 243 -2.20 -0.46 18.45
N ALA A 244 -1.76 0.50 17.64
CA ALA A 244 -2.57 1.64 17.22
C ALA A 244 -3.88 1.27 16.49
N PHE A 245 -3.97 0.05 15.94
CA PHE A 245 -5.16 -0.48 15.32
C PHE A 245 -5.55 -1.78 16.00
N HIS A 246 -6.71 -1.82 16.65
CA HIS A 246 -7.19 -3.04 17.30
C HIS A 246 -7.42 -4.14 16.26
N ARG A 247 -6.65 -5.23 16.35
CA ARG A 247 -6.72 -6.39 15.44
C ARG A 247 -8.15 -6.89 15.28
N ASP A 248 -8.88 -7.01 16.38
CA ASP A 248 -10.23 -7.57 16.38
C ASP A 248 -11.22 -6.64 15.70
N ALA A 249 -11.10 -5.32 15.89
CA ALA A 249 -11.89 -4.35 15.14
C ALA A 249 -11.63 -4.45 13.63
N VAL A 250 -10.37 -4.60 13.21
CA VAL A 250 -10.03 -4.82 11.78
C VAL A 250 -10.61 -6.14 11.28
N ARG A 251 -10.56 -7.21 12.08
CA ARG A 251 -11.12 -8.52 11.73
C ARG A 251 -12.64 -8.44 11.57
N GLU A 252 -13.34 -7.77 12.48
CA GLU A 252 -14.79 -7.56 12.39
C GLU A 252 -15.19 -6.75 11.16
N VAL A 253 -14.47 -5.67 10.84
CA VAL A 253 -14.71 -4.89 9.62
C VAL A 253 -14.52 -5.76 8.38
N LYS A 254 -13.43 -6.54 8.32
CA LYS A 254 -13.19 -7.48 7.22
C LYS A 254 -14.29 -8.54 7.12
N LEU A 255 -14.76 -9.08 8.24
CA LEU A 255 -15.84 -10.06 8.27
C LEU A 255 -17.14 -9.45 7.76
N LYS A 256 -17.53 -8.26 8.25
CA LYS A 256 -18.72 -7.52 7.80
C LYS A 256 -18.70 -7.25 6.29
N LEU A 257 -17.56 -6.79 5.78
CA LEU A 257 -17.36 -6.57 4.34
C LEU A 257 -17.51 -7.85 3.52
N ARG A 258 -17.07 -9.00 4.06
CA ARG A 258 -17.20 -10.31 3.41
C ARG A 258 -18.59 -10.91 3.47
N THR A 259 -19.33 -10.67 4.55
CA THR A 259 -20.68 -11.20 4.73
C THR A 259 -21.75 -10.39 4.01
N GLY A 260 -21.46 -9.14 3.67
CA GLY A 260 -22.35 -8.26 2.91
C GLY A 260 -22.64 -8.77 1.49
N GLU A 261 -23.81 -8.40 0.98
CA GLU A 261 -24.28 -8.81 -0.36
C GLU A 261 -23.31 -8.40 -1.47
N GLN A 262 -22.62 -7.26 -1.32
CA GLN A 262 -21.71 -6.73 -2.33
C GLN A 262 -20.50 -7.66 -2.60
N LEU A 263 -19.80 -8.14 -1.55
CA LEU A 263 -18.68 -9.05 -1.78
C LEU A 263 -19.17 -10.44 -2.18
N LYS A 264 -20.30 -10.91 -1.63
CA LYS A 264 -20.91 -12.16 -2.08
C LYS A 264 -21.29 -12.11 -3.56
N PHE A 265 -21.82 -10.99 -4.04
CA PHE A 265 -22.13 -10.77 -5.46
C PHE A 265 -20.85 -10.78 -6.32
N VAL A 266 -19.81 -10.04 -5.91
CA VAL A 266 -18.51 -10.00 -6.61
C VAL A 266 -17.88 -11.40 -6.70
N LEU A 267 -17.94 -12.18 -5.61
CA LEU A 267 -17.38 -13.53 -5.57
C LEU A 267 -18.25 -14.55 -6.32
N ARG A 268 -19.58 -14.43 -6.28
CA ARG A 268 -20.54 -15.32 -6.99
C ARG A 268 -20.45 -15.19 -8.50
N SER A 269 -20.14 -14.02 -9.02
CA SER A 269 -19.91 -13.77 -10.46
C SER A 269 -18.52 -14.26 -10.93
N GLY A 270 -17.72 -14.86 -10.05
CA GLY A 270 -16.32 -15.23 -10.28
C GLY A 270 -15.93 -16.60 -9.70
N CYS A 271 -14.79 -16.65 -8.99
CA CYS A 271 -14.21 -17.86 -8.40
C CYS A 271 -14.59 -18.07 -6.93
N TYR A 272 -15.90 -18.12 -6.63
CA TYR A 272 -16.40 -18.14 -5.25
C TYR A 272 -15.78 -19.26 -4.40
N THR A 273 -15.74 -20.49 -4.91
CA THR A 273 -15.32 -21.68 -4.15
C THR A 273 -13.87 -21.58 -3.69
N GLU A 274 -12.96 -21.29 -4.59
CA GLU A 274 -11.53 -21.19 -4.34
C GLU A 274 -11.19 -19.96 -3.51
N MET A 275 -11.83 -18.83 -3.79
CA MET A 275 -11.65 -17.64 -2.97
C MET A 275 -12.16 -17.86 -1.55
N ASN A 276 -13.28 -18.56 -1.38
CA ASN A 276 -13.79 -18.91 -0.06
C ASN A 276 -12.83 -19.83 0.71
N LYS A 277 -12.18 -20.80 0.05
CA LYS A 277 -11.13 -21.62 0.66
C LYS A 277 -9.98 -20.74 1.18
N ILE A 278 -9.53 -19.76 0.40
CA ILE A 278 -8.50 -18.79 0.83
C ILE A 278 -8.98 -18.00 2.05
N LEU A 279 -10.21 -17.47 2.02
CA LEU A 279 -10.75 -16.66 3.12
C LEU A 279 -10.86 -17.46 4.43
N VAL A 280 -11.42 -18.67 4.37
CA VAL A 280 -11.55 -19.57 5.53
C VAL A 280 -10.18 -19.91 6.09
N TYR A 281 -9.22 -20.23 5.23
CA TYR A 281 -7.84 -20.49 5.64
C TYR A 281 -7.20 -19.28 6.35
N LEU A 282 -7.31 -18.08 5.77
CA LEU A 282 -6.76 -16.86 6.37
C LEU A 282 -7.39 -16.54 7.73
N ASP A 283 -8.67 -16.89 7.94
CA ASP A 283 -9.38 -16.67 9.20
C ASP A 283 -8.94 -17.62 10.33
N GLN A 284 -8.25 -18.71 10.00
CA GLN A 284 -7.65 -19.63 10.97
C GLN A 284 -6.26 -19.17 11.45
N LEU A 285 -5.60 -18.28 10.70
CA LEU A 285 -4.25 -17.83 11.03
C LEU A 285 -4.23 -16.93 12.26
N VAL A 286 -3.25 -17.18 13.13
CA VAL A 286 -2.93 -16.33 14.28
C VAL A 286 -1.59 -15.62 14.05
N TYR A 287 -1.23 -14.70 14.95
CA TYR A 287 -0.01 -13.89 14.80
C TYR A 287 1.27 -14.73 14.63
N THR A 288 1.34 -15.89 15.30
CA THR A 288 2.48 -16.81 15.26
C THR A 288 2.41 -17.81 14.11
N SER A 289 1.31 -17.84 13.35
CA SER A 289 1.18 -18.75 12.20
C SER A 289 2.12 -18.32 11.08
N ILE A 290 2.77 -19.29 10.46
CA ILE A 290 3.46 -19.12 9.18
C ILE A 290 2.43 -19.43 8.08
N PRO A 291 2.08 -18.46 7.22
CA PRO A 291 1.15 -18.75 6.13
C PRO A 291 1.75 -19.75 5.13
N ASP A 292 1.03 -20.83 4.84
CA ASP A 292 1.16 -21.63 3.63
C ASP A 292 0.73 -20.82 2.40
N TYR A 293 1.72 -20.24 1.72
CA TYR A 293 1.51 -19.51 0.47
C TYR A 293 1.23 -20.43 -0.72
N ASP A 294 1.75 -21.66 -0.69
CA ASP A 294 1.56 -22.63 -1.77
C ASP A 294 0.09 -23.08 -1.81
N PHE A 295 -0.56 -23.23 -0.67
CA PHE A 295 -2.00 -23.47 -0.58
C PHE A 295 -2.81 -22.34 -1.23
N VAL A 296 -2.49 -21.08 -0.90
CA VAL A 296 -3.17 -19.91 -1.48
C VAL A 296 -2.92 -19.85 -3.00
N TYR A 297 -1.69 -20.10 -3.43
CA TYR A 297 -1.32 -20.18 -4.85
C TYR A 297 -2.11 -21.27 -5.59
N LYS A 298 -2.21 -22.48 -5.02
CA LYS A 298 -2.98 -23.58 -5.60
C LYS A 298 -4.46 -23.20 -5.76
N CYS A 299 -5.03 -22.50 -4.79
CA CYS A 299 -6.40 -22.00 -4.90
C CYS A 299 -6.55 -20.96 -6.04
N ILE A 300 -5.65 -19.98 -6.15
CA ILE A 300 -5.62 -19.02 -7.27
C ILE A 300 -5.50 -19.76 -8.62
N ARG A 301 -4.64 -20.78 -8.67
CA ARG A 301 -4.41 -21.59 -9.87
C ARG A 301 -5.65 -22.39 -10.26
N SER A 302 -6.32 -23.01 -9.31
CA SER A 302 -7.60 -23.70 -9.53
C SER A 302 -8.67 -22.74 -10.03
N SER A 303 -8.75 -21.52 -9.50
CA SER A 303 -9.65 -20.47 -10.00
C SER A 303 -9.38 -20.13 -11.46
N SER A 304 -8.11 -19.88 -11.80
CA SER A 304 -7.68 -19.55 -13.15
C SER A 304 -8.08 -20.64 -14.16
N ILE A 305 -7.91 -21.92 -13.80
CA ILE A 305 -8.30 -23.06 -14.63
C ILE A 305 -9.83 -23.16 -14.77
N GLY A 306 -10.56 -23.09 -13.65
CA GLY A 306 -12.03 -23.20 -13.64
C GLY A 306 -12.70 -22.09 -14.45
N MET A 307 -12.08 -20.91 -14.49
CA MET A 307 -12.56 -19.76 -15.26
C MET A 307 -11.96 -19.66 -16.67
N LYS A 308 -11.23 -20.70 -17.13
CA LYS A 308 -10.63 -20.80 -18.46
C LYS A 308 -9.72 -19.61 -18.82
N CYS A 309 -9.03 -19.02 -17.84
CA CYS A 309 -8.06 -17.96 -18.12
C CYS A 309 -6.83 -18.57 -18.81
N ASN A 310 -6.42 -18.00 -19.95
CA ASN A 310 -5.20 -18.42 -20.61
C ASN A 310 -3.97 -17.78 -19.94
N ARG A 311 -3.00 -18.62 -19.56
CA ARG A 311 -1.77 -18.18 -18.88
C ARG A 311 -0.92 -17.29 -19.76
N ASN A 312 -0.96 -17.53 -21.07
CA ASN A 312 -0.12 -16.85 -22.03
C ASN A 312 -0.72 -15.51 -22.47
N ASP A 313 -1.96 -15.19 -22.10
CA ASP A 313 -2.51 -13.87 -22.40
C ASP A 313 -1.65 -12.79 -21.74
N PRO A 314 -1.27 -11.73 -22.44
CA PRO A 314 -0.61 -10.60 -21.79
C PRO A 314 -1.54 -9.94 -20.75
N PRO A 315 -0.99 -9.15 -19.81
CA PRO A 315 -1.82 -8.35 -18.93
C PRO A 315 -2.50 -7.21 -19.71
N ASP A 316 -3.60 -6.67 -19.17
CA ASP A 316 -4.43 -5.68 -19.87
C ASP A 316 -3.66 -4.39 -20.24
N TRP A 317 -2.58 -4.08 -19.51
CA TRP A 317 -1.71 -2.93 -19.81
C TRP A 317 -0.72 -3.16 -20.96
N ASP A 318 -0.61 -4.38 -21.47
CA ASP A 318 0.18 -4.71 -22.67
C ASP A 318 -0.67 -5.52 -23.67
N ALA A 319 -1.79 -4.93 -24.10
CA ALA A 319 -2.74 -5.59 -25.00
C ALA A 319 -2.14 -5.98 -26.38
N ASN A 320 -1.00 -5.38 -26.76
CA ASN A 320 -0.32 -5.64 -28.03
C ASN A 320 0.72 -6.77 -27.94
N ALA A 321 1.06 -7.23 -26.74
CA ALA A 321 2.01 -8.33 -26.58
C ALA A 321 1.45 -9.65 -27.10
N LYS A 322 2.32 -10.45 -27.72
CA LYS A 322 1.97 -11.79 -28.23
C LYS A 322 1.75 -12.79 -27.10
N GLU A 323 2.49 -12.64 -26.00
CA GLU A 323 2.45 -13.58 -24.89
C GLU A 323 2.84 -12.92 -23.56
N TYR A 324 2.45 -13.56 -22.47
CA TYR A 324 2.86 -13.20 -21.13
C TYR A 324 4.33 -13.52 -20.86
N ARG A 325 5.11 -12.49 -20.49
CA ARG A 325 6.55 -12.60 -20.16
C ARG A 325 6.89 -12.26 -18.70
N GLY A 326 5.89 -12.18 -17.82
CA GLY A 326 6.11 -11.84 -16.42
C GLY A 326 6.57 -13.04 -15.57
N PRO A 327 7.04 -12.78 -14.34
CA PRO A 327 7.54 -13.83 -13.45
C PRO A 327 6.40 -14.76 -12.99
N ALA A 328 6.70 -16.07 -12.99
CA ALA A 328 5.80 -17.10 -12.47
C ALA A 328 6.05 -17.35 -10.97
N TYR A 329 4.99 -17.71 -10.25
CA TYR A 329 5.09 -18.17 -8.87
C TYR A 329 5.89 -19.49 -8.80
N LYS A 330 6.83 -19.58 -7.85
CA LYS A 330 7.64 -20.78 -7.58
C LYS A 330 7.07 -21.55 -6.39
N LEU A 331 6.60 -22.77 -6.61
CA LEU A 331 6.12 -23.69 -5.56
C LEU A 331 7.28 -24.25 -4.72
N GLY A 332 7.03 -24.55 -3.45
CA GLY A 332 7.97 -25.23 -2.58
C GLY A 332 9.14 -24.37 -2.11
N GLU A 333 9.06 -23.05 -2.28
CA GLU A 333 10.07 -22.12 -1.79
C GLU A 333 10.08 -22.12 -0.26
N PRO A 334 11.20 -22.49 0.40
CA PRO A 334 11.24 -22.63 1.84
C PRO A 334 11.00 -21.28 2.53
N TYR A 335 10.14 -21.28 3.55
CA TYR A 335 9.94 -20.14 4.42
C TYR A 335 11.12 -20.04 5.40
N ILE A 336 12.07 -19.15 5.11
CA ILE A 336 13.31 -19.03 5.89
C ILE A 336 13.18 -17.88 6.87
N VAL A 337 12.73 -18.17 8.10
CA VAL A 337 13.06 -17.34 9.28
C VAL A 337 14.31 -17.88 10.02
N LYS A 338 14.94 -18.94 9.51
CA LYS A 338 16.30 -19.38 9.84
C LYS A 338 17.03 -19.86 8.57
N ALA A 339 18.16 -19.20 8.26
CA ALA A 339 19.15 -19.48 7.22
C ALA A 339 18.99 -18.82 5.83
N LEU A 340 19.29 -17.52 5.73
CA LEU A 340 20.00 -17.04 4.54
C LEU A 340 21.46 -16.90 4.98
N GLU A 341 22.34 -17.71 4.42
CA GLU A 341 23.78 -17.77 4.74
C GLU A 341 24.41 -16.37 4.74
#